data_AF-A0A7S3RKU9-F1
#
_entry.id   AF-A0A7S3RKU9-F1
#
_cell.length_a   1.000
_cell.length_b   1.000
_cell.length_c   1.000
_cell.angle_alpha   90.00
_cell.angle_beta   90.00
_cell.angle_gamma   90.00
#
_symmetry.space_group_name_H-M   'P 1'
#
loop_
_entity.id
_entity.type
_entity.pdbx_description
1 polymer ?
#
loop_
_entity_poly.entity_id
_entity_poly.type
_entity_poly.pdbx_seq_one_letter_code
_entity_poly.pdbx_strand_id
1 'polypeptide(L)'
;WQERLQKLQEEQGEIEVPEGFCRVGCGRRCAPGLTRAKRSYTTCCRGCIMGFGHDRLCGHIDPSKVGEGLCKNGCGLKVAPGTDSKGRPLTTCCRGCALGVAHDKMCQ
;
A
#
# COMPACT_ATOMS: atom_id res chain seq x y z
N TRP A 1 -12.98 33.99 -4.32
CA TRP A 1 -12.14 32.76 -4.39
C TRP A 1 -11.67 32.33 -3.00
N GLN A 2 -11.06 33.22 -2.21
CA GLN A 2 -10.64 32.92 -0.83
C GLN A 2 -11.80 32.49 0.08
N GLU A 3 -12.93 33.20 0.08
CA GLU A 3 -14.13 32.82 0.86
C GLU A 3 -14.68 31.43 0.47
N ARG A 4 -14.60 31.08 -0.82
CA ARG A 4 -15.03 29.76 -1.31
C ARG A 4 -14.11 28.64 -0.81
N LEU A 5 -12.79 28.90 -0.74
CA LEU A 5 -11.82 27.95 -0.19
C LEU A 5 -11.99 27.78 1.33
N GLN A 6 -12.24 28.87 2.04
CA GLN A 6 -12.50 28.85 3.48
C GLN A 6 -13.77 28.05 3.80
N LYS A 7 -14.85 28.27 3.04
CA LYS A 7 -16.09 27.52 3.21
C LYS A 7 -15.92 26.02 2.96
N LEU A 8 -15.14 25.65 1.94
CA LEU A 8 -14.79 24.25 1.68
C LEU A 8 -13.90 23.63 2.77
N GLN A 9 -13.07 24.42 3.46
CA GLN A 9 -12.30 23.95 4.62
C GLN A 9 -13.16 23.79 5.87
N GLU A 10 -14.10 24.71 6.10
CA GLU A 10 -15.05 24.66 7.22
C GLU A 10 -16.07 23.52 7.05
N GLU A 11 -16.44 23.18 5.81
CA GLU A 11 -17.34 22.07 5.47
C GLU A 11 -16.61 20.72 5.35
N GLN A 12 -15.29 20.64 5.54
CA GLN A 12 -14.56 19.36 5.63
C GLN A 12 -14.93 18.65 6.94
N GLY A 13 -16.12 18.06 6.98
CA GLY A 13 -16.54 17.14 8.01
C GLY A 13 -15.61 15.92 8.05
N GLU A 14 -15.46 15.35 9.25
CA GLU A 14 -14.73 14.11 9.47
C GLU A 14 -15.41 12.99 8.67
N ILE A 15 -14.72 12.47 7.64
CA ILE A 15 -15.26 11.37 6.84
C ILE A 15 -15.17 10.10 7.69
N GLU A 16 -16.30 9.67 8.24
CA GLU A 16 -16.42 8.37 8.92
C GLU A 16 -16.29 7.26 7.88
N VAL A 17 -15.12 6.62 7.82
CA VAL A 17 -14.86 5.49 6.93
C VAL A 17 -15.12 4.19 7.71
N PRO A 18 -15.95 3.27 7.18
CA PRO A 18 -16.16 1.96 7.80
C PRO A 18 -14.86 1.18 7.97
N GLU A 19 -14.80 0.35 9.03
CA GLU A 19 -13.63 -0.48 9.30
C GLU A 19 -13.32 -1.42 8.12
N GLY A 20 -12.03 -1.57 7.78
CA GLY A 20 -11.58 -2.37 6.64
C GLY A 20 -11.61 -1.66 5.28
N PHE A 21 -12.08 -0.42 5.21
CA PHE A 21 -11.99 0.43 4.02
C PHE A 21 -10.86 1.46 4.13
N CYS A 22 -10.39 1.93 2.98
CA CYS A 22 -9.29 2.86 2.91
C CYS A 22 -9.61 4.16 3.66
N ARG A 23 -8.84 4.48 4.70
CA ARG A 23 -9.02 5.65 5.59
C ARG A 23 -9.07 7.01 4.85
N VAL A 24 -8.51 7.08 3.64
CA VAL A 24 -8.57 8.27 2.78
C VAL A 24 -9.96 8.47 2.16
N GLY A 25 -10.88 7.50 2.31
CA GLY A 25 -12.25 7.61 1.80
C GLY A 25 -12.41 7.28 0.31
N CYS A 26 -11.48 6.54 -0.30
CA CYS A 26 -11.59 6.19 -1.74
C CYS A 26 -12.58 5.05 -2.06
N GLY A 27 -13.26 4.50 -1.06
CA GLY A 27 -14.27 3.45 -1.22
C GLY A 27 -13.73 2.02 -1.47
N ARG A 28 -12.41 1.82 -1.55
CA ARG A 28 -11.79 0.48 -1.75
C ARG A 28 -11.36 -0.15 -0.42
N ARG A 29 -11.39 -1.49 -0.36
CA ARG A 29 -10.92 -2.26 0.81
C ARG A 29 -9.43 -2.02 1.07
N CYS A 30 -9.04 -2.01 2.35
CA CYS A 30 -7.64 -1.94 2.75
C CYS A 30 -6.82 -3.08 2.14
N ALA A 31 -5.54 -2.80 1.88
CA ALA A 31 -4.62 -3.80 1.35
C ALA A 31 -4.57 -5.01 2.31
N PRO A 32 -4.62 -6.25 1.80
CA PRO A 32 -4.51 -7.44 2.65
C PRO A 32 -3.11 -7.57 3.26
N GLY A 33 -3.03 -8.30 4.37
CA GLY A 33 -1.78 -8.59 5.06
C GLY A 33 -1.39 -7.56 6.13
N LEU A 34 -0.12 -7.64 6.55
CA LEU A 34 0.42 -6.82 7.63
C LEU A 34 1.61 -5.99 7.13
N THR A 35 1.69 -4.77 7.64
CA THR A 35 2.87 -3.92 7.51
C THR A 35 4.06 -4.59 8.22
N ARG A 36 5.27 -4.07 7.95
CA ARG A 36 6.49 -4.49 8.65
C ARG A 36 6.38 -4.42 10.19
N ALA A 37 5.53 -3.52 10.72
CA ALA A 37 5.27 -3.39 12.15
C ALA A 37 4.20 -4.35 12.67
N LYS A 38 3.81 -5.38 11.89
CA LYS A 38 2.73 -6.33 12.19
C LYS A 38 1.36 -5.68 12.43
N ARG A 39 1.13 -4.50 11.82
CA ARG A 39 -0.17 -3.81 11.85
C ARG A 39 -0.90 -4.01 10.52
N SER A 40 -2.22 -4.13 10.55
CA SER A 40 -3.05 -4.12 9.34
C SER A 40 -2.88 -2.81 8.56
N TYR A 41 -3.08 -2.88 7.24
CA TYR A 41 -3.09 -1.69 6.41
C TYR A 41 -4.34 -0.86 6.67
N THR A 42 -4.17 0.46 6.72
CA THR A 42 -5.25 1.44 6.87
C THR A 42 -5.70 2.03 5.54
N THR A 43 -5.07 1.65 4.44
CA THR A 43 -5.35 2.16 3.09
C THR A 43 -5.31 1.01 2.08
N CYS A 44 -6.01 1.21 0.96
CA CYS A 44 -6.13 0.20 -0.09
C CYS A 44 -4.88 0.04 -0.97
N CYS A 45 -4.04 1.07 -1.05
CA CYS A 45 -2.97 1.15 -2.03
C CYS A 45 -1.88 2.14 -1.61
N ARG A 46 -0.71 2.08 -2.27
CA ARG A 46 0.41 2.96 -1.93
C ARG A 46 0.14 4.41 -2.33
N GLY A 47 -0.57 4.62 -3.43
CA GLY A 47 -0.95 5.96 -3.87
C GLY A 47 -1.79 6.69 -2.82
N CYS A 48 -2.78 5.99 -2.24
CA CYS A 48 -3.68 6.56 -1.24
C CYS A 48 -2.93 6.98 0.03
N ILE A 49 -2.06 6.12 0.57
CA ILE A 49 -1.30 6.46 1.79
C ILE A 49 -0.31 7.62 1.56
N MET A 50 0.22 7.77 0.35
CA MET A 50 1.17 8.83 0.01
C MET A 50 0.49 10.15 -0.42
N GLY A 51 -0.83 10.15 -0.65
CA GLY A 51 -1.56 11.32 -1.12
C GLY A 51 -1.39 11.65 -2.61
N PHE A 52 -0.81 10.74 -3.41
CA PHE A 52 -0.58 10.96 -4.85
C PHE A 52 -1.74 10.50 -5.76
N GLY A 53 -2.86 10.04 -5.18
CA GLY A 53 -3.98 9.44 -5.93
C GLY A 53 -3.93 7.91 -5.92
N HIS A 54 -4.46 7.25 -6.95
CA HIS A 54 -4.52 5.78 -6.99
C HIS A 54 -3.33 5.19 -7.75
N ASP A 55 -2.79 4.09 -7.22
CA ASP A 55 -1.93 3.23 -8.03
C ASP A 55 -2.79 2.33 -8.95
N ARG A 56 -2.15 1.71 -9.94
CA ARG A 56 -2.82 0.85 -10.93
C ARG A 56 -3.48 -0.39 -10.30
N LEU A 57 -3.02 -0.81 -9.13
CA LEU A 57 -3.48 -2.01 -8.43
C LEU A 57 -4.48 -1.70 -7.31
N CYS A 58 -4.87 -0.44 -7.18
CA CYS A 58 -5.70 0.02 -6.07
C CYS A 58 -7.03 -0.76 -6.04
N GLY A 59 -7.33 -1.44 -4.94
CA GLY A 59 -8.54 -2.29 -4.82
C GLY A 59 -8.52 -3.59 -5.63
N HIS A 60 -7.45 -3.88 -6.36
CA HIS A 60 -7.26 -5.10 -7.15
C HIS A 60 -6.11 -5.97 -6.61
N ILE A 61 -5.76 -5.80 -5.33
CA ILE A 61 -4.74 -6.62 -4.67
C ILE A 61 -5.36 -7.97 -4.34
N ASP A 62 -4.82 -9.02 -4.94
CA ASP A 62 -5.20 -10.41 -4.67
C ASP A 62 -4.67 -10.84 -3.30
N PRO A 63 -5.55 -11.18 -2.33
CA PRO A 63 -5.13 -11.61 -1.00
C PRO A 63 -4.25 -12.86 -0.99
N SER A 64 -4.34 -13.71 -2.02
CA SER A 64 -3.51 -14.92 -2.13
C SER A 64 -2.06 -14.62 -2.50
N LYS A 65 -1.79 -13.44 -3.06
CA LYS A 65 -0.46 -13.04 -3.58
C LYS A 65 0.30 -12.09 -2.65
N VAL A 66 -0.29 -11.73 -1.52
CA VAL A 66 0.32 -10.89 -0.48
C VAL A 66 0.18 -11.58 0.87
N GLY A 67 1.21 -11.52 1.70
CA GLY A 67 1.20 -12.20 2.99
C GLY A 67 2.59 -12.30 3.60
N GLU A 68 2.67 -12.95 4.77
CA GLU A 68 3.94 -13.21 5.43
C GLU A 68 4.82 -14.11 4.54
N GLY A 69 6.07 -13.69 4.30
CA GLY A 69 6.99 -14.40 3.41
C GLY A 69 6.75 -14.21 1.90
N LEU A 70 5.70 -13.48 1.50
CA LEU A 70 5.44 -13.12 0.10
C LEU A 70 5.77 -11.65 -0.18
N CYS A 71 6.05 -11.34 -1.45
CA CYS A 71 6.35 -9.99 -1.87
C CYS A 71 5.20 -9.04 -1.52
N LYS A 72 5.49 -7.99 -0.73
CA LYS A 72 4.49 -7.00 -0.30
C LYS A 72 3.80 -6.25 -1.45
N ASN A 73 4.38 -6.27 -2.65
CA ASN A 73 3.81 -5.62 -3.83
C ASN A 73 2.78 -6.51 -4.55
N GLY A 74 2.56 -7.76 -4.12
CA GLY A 74 1.51 -8.62 -4.66
C GLY A 74 1.83 -9.34 -5.95
N CYS A 75 3.12 -9.56 -6.28
CA CYS A 75 3.50 -10.39 -7.42
C CYS A 75 3.37 -11.90 -7.14
N GLY A 76 3.10 -12.30 -5.88
CA GLY A 76 2.91 -13.71 -5.50
C GLY A 76 4.19 -14.51 -5.27
N LEU A 77 5.38 -13.93 -5.52
CA LEU A 77 6.66 -14.59 -5.27
C LEU A 77 7.11 -14.46 -3.82
N LYS A 78 7.93 -15.41 -3.37
CA LYS A 78 8.55 -15.38 -2.04
C LYS A 78 9.49 -14.18 -1.91
N VAL A 79 9.53 -13.60 -0.71
CA VAL A 79 10.48 -12.54 -0.37
C VAL A 79 11.90 -13.05 -0.56
N ALA A 80 12.79 -12.21 -1.12
CA ALA A 80 14.18 -12.56 -1.29
C ALA A 80 14.84 -12.88 0.05
N PRO A 81 15.71 -13.91 0.12
CA PRO A 81 16.43 -14.20 1.34
C PRO A 81 17.39 -13.05 1.71
N GLY A 82 17.70 -12.93 3.00
CA GLY A 82 18.66 -11.98 3.52
C GLY A 82 18.05 -10.71 4.10
N THR A 83 18.91 -9.71 4.28
CA THR A 83 18.59 -8.47 4.97
C THR A 83 19.04 -7.25 4.16
N ASP A 84 18.44 -6.09 4.44
CA ASP A 84 18.89 -4.81 3.89
C ASP A 84 20.22 -4.37 4.54
N SER A 85 20.79 -3.28 4.06
CA SER A 85 22.04 -2.71 4.58
C SER A 85 21.99 -2.31 6.07
N LYS A 86 20.79 -2.28 6.67
CA LYS A 86 20.56 -2.01 8.09
C LYS A 86 20.25 -3.29 8.88
N GLY A 87 20.46 -4.47 8.29
CA GLY A 87 20.22 -5.77 8.92
C GLY A 87 18.74 -6.16 9.05
N ARG A 88 17.81 -5.46 8.38
CA ARG A 88 16.38 -5.75 8.48
C ARG A 88 15.94 -6.73 7.40
N PRO A 89 15.02 -7.66 7.68
CA PRO A 89 14.55 -8.61 6.68
C PRO A 89 13.97 -7.90 5.45
N LEU A 90 14.23 -8.46 4.28
CA LEU A 90 13.64 -7.98 3.04
C LEU A 90 12.11 -8.16 3.08
N THR A 91 11.40 -7.42 2.23
CA THR A 91 9.91 -7.45 2.17
C THR A 91 9.40 -7.59 0.74
N THR A 92 10.30 -7.80 -0.22
CA THR A 92 10.02 -7.91 -1.66
C THR A 92 10.84 -9.06 -2.23
N CYS A 93 10.35 -9.69 -3.29
CA CYS A 93 11.00 -10.84 -3.94
C CYS A 93 12.24 -10.47 -4.77
N CYS A 94 12.34 -9.23 -5.25
CA CYS A 94 13.42 -8.79 -6.11
C CYS A 94 13.72 -7.30 -5.93
N ARG A 95 14.82 -6.82 -6.54
CA ARG A 95 15.24 -5.42 -6.47
C ARG A 95 14.30 -4.52 -7.27
N GLY A 96 13.78 -5.02 -8.40
CA GLY A 96 12.75 -4.33 -9.18
C GLY A 96 11.53 -3.96 -8.33
N CYS A 97 10.99 -4.94 -7.59
CA CYS A 97 9.90 -4.70 -6.63
C CYS A 97 10.29 -3.75 -5.50
N ALA A 98 11.51 -3.84 -4.97
CA ALA A 98 11.98 -2.94 -3.93
C ALA A 98 12.00 -1.47 -4.39
N LEU A 99 12.39 -1.23 -5.65
CA LEU A 99 12.48 0.10 -6.27
C LEU A 99 11.15 0.58 -6.87
N GLY A 100 10.16 -0.30 -7.02
CA GLY A 100 8.89 0.03 -7.69
C GLY A 100 9.03 0.17 -9.21
N VAL A 101 10.01 -0.51 -9.81
CA VAL A 101 10.21 -0.59 -11.26
C VAL A 101 9.81 -1.97 -11.78
N ALA A 102 10.01 -2.23 -13.08
CA ALA A 102 9.77 -3.53 -13.68
C ALA A 102 10.54 -4.65 -12.94
N HIS A 103 9.99 -5.86 -12.99
CA HIS A 103 10.64 -7.04 -12.43
C HIS A 103 12.02 -7.24 -13.05
N ASP A 104 13.01 -7.53 -12.20
CA ASP A 104 14.33 -7.93 -12.67
C ASP A 104 14.36 -9.43 -12.99
N LYS A 105 15.45 -9.90 -13.62
CA LYS A 105 15.60 -11.30 -14.04
C LYS A 105 15.59 -12.30 -12.87
N MET A 106 15.83 -11.84 -11.64
CA MET A 106 15.85 -12.68 -10.44
C MET A 106 14.45 -12.83 -9.83
N CYS A 107 13.45 -12.16 -10.41
CA CYS A 107 12.06 -12.27 -10.02
C CYS A 107 11.45 -13.54 -10.63
N GLN A 108 11.83 -14.70 -10.09
CA GLN A 108 11.38 -16.03 -10.49
C GLN A 108 10.71 -16.76 -9.33
#